data_AF-A0A7Y9DKP6-F1
#
_entry.id   AF-A0A7Y9DKP6-F1
#
_cell.length_a   1.000
_cell.length_b   1.000
_cell.length_c   1.000
_cell.angle_alpha   90.00
_cell.angle_beta   90.00
_cell.angle_gamma   90.00
#
_symmetry.space_group_name_H-M   'P 1'
#
loop_
_entity.id
_entity.type
_entity.pdbx_description
1 polymer ?
#
loop_
_entity_poly.entity_id
_entity_poly.type
_entity_poly.pdbx_seq_one_letter_code
_entity_poly.pdbx_strand_id
1 'polypeptide(L)'
;MTRPLVIAHRGYSAAAPENTLAAFEAALRAGADLLELDVRLDADGVPVVLHDDTLDRTSDTAGAVGDLTGAALRSVDAGAWFAPAFAGQRVPTLREVVDVVARSGSAGLLVEFKGAWTPADAAGAVASLRTAGVAARSVVQSFDRGTVAALRDVAPDVRRALLVLHPGPVEPDELEQSFRDLAGDPFTALSTPTGVAREQAARAVAELGVVAVNPYAAALVASPHVVAEYHAAGVATYPYTVDEPRLWADLLRHRVDGIITNDPGRLRGFLDAREVRATQDGALEDRQELTLAATRQGHAAARLTPA
;
A
#
# COMPACT_ATOMS: atom_id res chain seq x y z
N MET A 1 -12.56 -10.46 -11.80
CA MET A 1 -11.27 -10.16 -11.14
C MET A 1 -11.57 -9.22 -9.98
N THR A 2 -10.94 -9.41 -8.84
CA THR A 2 -11.05 -8.46 -7.72
C THR A 2 -10.36 -7.16 -8.11
N ARG A 3 -11.03 -6.04 -7.90
CA ARG A 3 -10.46 -4.71 -8.06
C ARG A 3 -9.28 -4.54 -7.08
N PRO A 4 -8.13 -3.97 -7.48
CA PRO A 4 -7.05 -3.73 -6.54
C PRO A 4 -7.45 -2.73 -5.47
N LEU A 5 -6.88 -2.88 -4.28
CA LEU A 5 -7.01 -1.91 -3.20
C LEU A 5 -6.36 -0.57 -3.58
N VAL A 6 -7.05 0.53 -3.26
CA VAL A 6 -6.49 1.88 -3.29
C VAL A 6 -5.85 2.15 -1.93
N ILE A 7 -4.53 2.23 -1.90
CA ILE A 7 -3.76 2.41 -0.66
C ILE A 7 -3.13 3.81 -0.66
N ALA A 8 -3.53 4.64 0.30
CA ALA A 8 -3.12 6.04 0.37
C ALA A 8 -1.76 6.19 1.08
N HIS A 9 -0.70 6.39 0.30
CA HIS A 9 0.69 6.51 0.76
C HIS A 9 0.89 7.74 1.65
N ARG A 10 1.14 7.50 2.94
CA ARG A 10 1.20 8.55 3.97
C ARG A 10 -0.06 9.41 4.02
N GLY A 11 -1.22 8.81 3.73
CA GLY A 11 -2.48 9.51 3.50
C GLY A 11 -2.62 10.05 2.07
N TYR A 12 -3.42 11.10 1.87
CA TYR A 12 -3.54 11.78 0.57
C TYR A 12 -2.41 12.81 0.41
N SER A 13 -1.18 12.32 0.38
CA SER A 13 0.05 13.14 0.43
C SER A 13 0.27 14.04 -0.80
N ALA A 14 -0.42 13.77 -1.92
CA ALA A 14 -0.47 14.71 -3.04
C ALA A 14 -1.33 15.96 -2.78
N ALA A 15 -2.20 15.95 -1.76
CA ALA A 15 -3.17 17.01 -1.48
C ALA A 15 -3.09 17.60 -0.06
N ALA A 16 -2.38 16.93 0.86
CA ALA A 16 -2.21 17.34 2.26
C ALA A 16 -0.84 16.89 2.77
N PRO A 17 -0.29 17.52 3.84
CA PRO A 17 1.01 17.16 4.39
C PRO A 17 1.04 15.68 4.80
N GLU A 18 2.02 14.94 4.29
CA GLU A 18 2.16 13.51 4.51
C GLU A 18 2.15 13.15 6.01
N ASN A 19 1.61 11.98 6.34
CA ASN A 19 1.61 11.43 7.70
C ASN A 19 0.89 12.32 8.76
N THR A 20 0.00 13.23 8.33
CA THR A 20 -0.84 14.05 9.23
C THR A 20 -2.28 13.57 9.27
N LEU A 21 -3.01 13.94 10.34
CA LEU A 21 -4.45 13.67 10.42
C LEU A 21 -5.22 14.27 9.22
N ALA A 22 -4.83 15.45 8.74
CA ALA A 22 -5.43 16.05 7.55
C ALA A 22 -5.28 15.16 6.30
N ALA A 23 -4.09 14.58 6.06
CA ALA A 23 -3.88 13.68 4.93
C ALA A 23 -4.66 12.37 5.06
N PHE A 24 -4.75 11.80 6.26
CA PHE A 24 -5.54 10.59 6.51
C PHE A 24 -7.04 10.82 6.32
N GLU A 25 -7.59 11.91 6.86
CA GLU A 25 -8.99 12.26 6.65
C GLU A 25 -9.31 12.56 5.19
N ALA A 26 -8.39 13.22 4.47
CA ALA A 26 -8.55 13.45 3.04
C ALA A 26 -8.56 12.14 2.24
N ALA A 27 -7.68 11.19 2.57
CA ALA A 27 -7.64 9.88 1.93
C ALA A 27 -8.92 9.06 2.18
N LEU A 28 -9.46 9.09 3.40
CA LEU A 28 -10.74 8.46 3.71
C LEU A 28 -11.88 9.05 2.87
N ARG A 29 -11.94 10.39 2.74
CA ARG A 29 -12.92 11.07 1.87
C ARG A 29 -12.74 10.74 0.40
N ALA A 30 -11.51 10.48 -0.04
CA ALA A 30 -11.19 10.03 -1.40
C ALA A 30 -11.53 8.54 -1.64
N GLY A 31 -11.99 7.83 -0.60
CA GLY A 31 -12.35 6.43 -0.69
C GLY A 31 -11.16 5.49 -0.76
N ALA A 32 -10.07 5.78 -0.05
CA ALA A 32 -8.98 4.82 0.12
C ALA A 32 -9.45 3.57 0.90
N ASP A 33 -9.01 2.38 0.47
CA ASP A 33 -9.32 1.11 1.14
C ASP A 33 -8.41 0.90 2.35
N LEU A 34 -7.14 1.30 2.24
CA LEU A 34 -6.15 1.32 3.32
C LEU A 34 -5.46 2.69 3.37
N LEU A 35 -5.15 3.15 4.58
CA LEU A 35 -4.23 4.28 4.79
C LEU A 35 -2.85 3.70 5.11
N GLU A 36 -1.87 4.02 4.28
CA GLU A 36 -0.48 3.67 4.53
C GLU A 36 0.18 4.79 5.35
N LEU A 37 1.02 4.42 6.32
CA LEU A 37 1.68 5.34 7.22
C LEU A 37 2.97 4.73 7.80
N ASP A 38 3.89 5.61 8.19
CA ASP A 38 5.18 5.25 8.76
C ASP A 38 5.18 5.44 10.28
N VAL A 39 5.61 4.45 11.06
CA VAL A 39 5.78 4.58 12.51
C VAL A 39 7.23 4.55 12.95
N ARG A 40 7.54 5.43 13.90
CA ARG A 40 8.80 5.53 14.65
C ARG A 40 8.51 5.71 16.13
N LEU A 41 9.51 5.52 16.97
CA LEU A 41 9.42 5.80 18.40
C LEU A 41 9.95 7.20 18.70
N ASP A 42 9.25 7.91 19.58
CA ASP A 42 9.76 9.11 20.23
C ASP A 42 10.70 8.75 21.41
N ALA A 43 11.22 9.76 22.12
CA ALA A 43 12.13 9.56 23.25
C ALA A 43 11.52 8.80 24.44
N ASP A 44 10.18 8.77 24.55
CA ASP A 44 9.45 8.05 25.59
C ASP A 44 9.03 6.63 25.15
N GLY A 45 9.40 6.22 23.93
CA GLY A 45 8.99 4.94 23.34
C GLY A 45 7.53 4.93 22.88
N VAL A 46 6.94 6.10 22.64
CA VAL A 46 5.57 6.22 22.09
C VAL A 46 5.64 6.14 20.55
N PRO A 47 4.85 5.27 19.91
CA PRO A 47 4.75 5.24 18.45
C PRO A 47 4.13 6.52 17.87
N VAL A 48 4.93 7.24 17.08
CA VAL A 48 4.56 8.45 16.35
C VAL A 48 4.65 8.22 14.84
N VAL A 49 3.90 9.00 14.07
CA VAL A 49 3.73 8.81 12.64
C VAL A 49 4.60 9.79 11.86
N LEU A 50 5.72 9.30 11.32
CA LEU A 50 6.73 10.08 10.64
C LEU A 50 7.61 9.18 9.76
N HIS A 51 7.84 9.59 8.51
CA HIS A 51 8.66 8.81 7.58
C HIS A 51 10.16 8.89 7.90
N ASP A 52 10.70 10.10 8.02
CA ASP A 52 12.12 10.34 8.22
C ASP A 52 12.50 10.11 9.68
N ASP A 53 13.78 9.84 9.96
CA ASP A 53 14.30 9.79 11.33
C ASP A 53 14.40 11.18 11.97
N THR A 54 14.43 12.23 11.15
CA THR A 54 14.43 13.63 11.57
C THR A 54 13.17 14.38 11.17
N LEU A 55 12.94 15.51 11.85
CA LEU A 55 11.81 16.40 11.62
C LEU A 55 12.04 17.42 10.48
N ASP A 56 13.27 17.53 10.00
CA ASP A 56 13.80 18.63 9.18
C ASP A 56 13.03 18.88 7.89
N ARG A 57 12.58 17.83 7.20
CA ARG A 57 11.92 17.95 5.89
C ARG A 57 10.44 18.31 6.00
N THR A 58 9.76 17.81 7.03
CA THR A 58 8.29 17.80 7.11
C THR A 58 7.74 18.57 8.30
N SER A 59 8.54 19.45 8.89
CA SER A 59 8.10 20.30 9.98
C SER A 59 8.88 21.60 10.10
N ASP A 60 8.51 22.41 11.10
CA ASP A 60 9.22 23.62 11.50
C ASP A 60 10.38 23.39 12.49
N THR A 61 10.66 22.13 12.82
CA THR A 61 11.65 21.73 13.83
C THR A 61 12.71 20.84 13.20
N ALA A 62 13.96 20.98 13.63
CA ALA A 62 15.06 20.12 13.20
C ALA A 62 15.48 19.15 14.32
N GLY A 63 16.03 18.00 13.94
CA GLY A 63 16.56 16.99 14.86
C GLY A 63 15.83 15.66 14.80
N ALA A 64 16.41 14.64 15.45
CA ALA A 64 15.89 13.28 15.43
C ALA A 64 14.60 13.17 16.26
N VAL A 65 13.60 12.47 15.71
CA VAL A 65 12.32 12.24 16.39
C VAL A 65 12.50 11.45 17.69
N GLY A 66 13.46 10.53 17.72
CA GLY A 66 13.81 9.72 18.89
C GLY A 66 14.45 10.51 20.04
N ASP A 67 14.86 11.77 19.81
CA ASP A 67 15.41 12.63 20.85
C ASP A 67 14.34 13.54 21.50
N LEU A 68 13.11 13.52 20.98
CA LEU A 68 12.02 14.36 21.44
C LEU A 68 10.94 13.54 22.13
N THR A 69 10.43 14.04 23.26
CA THR A 69 9.26 13.44 23.92
C THR A 69 7.99 13.73 23.14
N GLY A 70 6.96 12.91 23.30
CA GLY A 70 5.64 13.19 22.74
C GLY A 70 5.07 14.53 23.22
N ALA A 71 5.51 15.01 24.39
CA ALA A 71 5.19 16.35 24.86
C ALA A 71 5.81 17.47 24.02
N ALA A 72 7.07 17.33 23.63
CA ALA A 72 7.72 18.25 22.72
C ALA A 72 7.10 18.20 21.32
N LEU A 73 6.84 17.00 20.80
CA LEU A 73 6.27 16.79 19.47
C LEU A 73 4.87 17.43 19.28
N ARG A 74 4.08 17.57 20.35
CA ARG A 74 2.78 18.28 20.30
C ARG A 74 2.89 19.76 19.88
N SER A 75 4.07 20.37 19.98
CA SER A 75 4.28 21.77 19.62
C SER A 75 4.80 21.95 18.19
N VAL A 76 5.28 20.88 17.56
CA VAL A 76 5.86 20.88 16.21
C VAL A 76 4.75 21.10 15.18
N ASP A 77 4.97 22.02 14.23
CA ASP A 77 4.09 22.21 13.08
C ASP A 77 4.56 21.30 11.94
N ALA A 78 3.77 20.27 11.62
CA ALA A 78 4.05 19.31 10.56
C ALA A 78 3.25 19.58 9.27
N GLY A 79 2.66 20.77 9.12
CA GLY A 79 1.78 21.09 7.99
C GLY A 79 2.10 22.36 7.21
N ALA A 80 2.63 23.40 7.86
CA ALA A 80 2.89 24.69 7.22
C ALA A 80 3.90 24.60 6.06
N TRP A 81 4.81 23.63 6.09
CA TRP A 81 5.79 23.36 5.02
C TRP A 81 5.11 22.94 3.70
N PHE A 82 3.94 22.27 3.78
CA PHE A 82 3.19 21.82 2.62
C PHE A 82 2.39 22.98 2.01
N ALA A 83 1.60 23.67 2.84
CA ALA A 83 0.95 24.92 2.49
C ALA A 83 0.50 25.67 3.77
N PRO A 84 0.40 27.01 3.74
CA PRO A 84 -0.05 27.80 4.88
C PRO A 84 -1.42 27.38 5.45
N ALA A 85 -2.30 26.83 4.61
CA ALA A 85 -3.62 26.35 5.03
C ALA A 85 -3.57 25.14 5.98
N PHE A 86 -2.44 24.43 6.06
CA PHE A 86 -2.24 23.31 6.96
C PHE A 86 -1.41 23.66 8.21
N ALA A 87 -1.13 24.95 8.43
CA ALA A 87 -0.49 25.38 9.67
C ALA A 87 -1.25 24.84 10.90
N GLY A 88 -0.50 24.34 11.87
CA GLY A 88 -1.02 23.72 13.09
C GLY A 88 -1.29 22.21 13.00
N GLN A 89 -1.11 21.57 11.84
CA GLN A 89 -1.02 20.10 11.82
C GLN A 89 0.17 19.66 12.69
N ARG A 90 0.01 18.55 13.40
CA ARG A 90 1.02 17.98 14.31
C ARG A 90 1.54 16.67 13.76
N VAL A 91 2.71 16.25 14.25
CA VAL A 91 3.16 14.85 14.15
C VAL A 91 2.19 14.02 15.00
N PRO A 92 1.34 13.16 14.40
CA PRO A 92 0.37 12.41 15.18
C PRO A 92 1.00 11.19 15.83
N THR A 93 0.45 10.74 16.94
CA THR A 93 0.70 9.40 17.48
C THR A 93 -0.01 8.35 16.62
N LEU A 94 0.49 7.12 16.61
CA LEU A 94 -0.20 6.00 15.95
C LEU A 94 -1.64 5.85 16.48
N ARG A 95 -1.85 6.08 17.78
CA ARG A 95 -3.17 6.01 18.41
C ARG A 95 -4.16 7.01 17.81
N GLU A 96 -3.75 8.26 17.59
CA GLU A 96 -4.62 9.28 17.01
C GLU A 96 -5.06 8.91 15.58
N VAL A 97 -4.15 8.34 14.77
CA VAL A 97 -4.49 7.87 13.43
C VAL A 97 -5.41 6.66 13.48
N VAL A 98 -5.14 5.71 14.38
CA VAL A 98 -6.02 4.54 14.62
C VAL A 98 -7.43 4.98 15.00
N ASP A 99 -7.58 5.99 15.85
CA ASP A 99 -8.88 6.54 16.24
C ASP A 99 -9.63 7.16 15.04
N VAL A 100 -8.93 7.84 14.13
CA VAL A 100 -9.50 8.33 12.86
C VAL A 100 -10.05 7.17 12.01
N VAL A 101 -9.26 6.11 11.85
CA VAL A 101 -9.65 4.94 11.05
C VAL A 101 -10.80 4.17 11.70
N ALA A 102 -10.79 4.00 13.02
CA ALA A 102 -11.87 3.39 13.78
C ALA A 102 -13.21 4.10 13.52
N ARG A 103 -13.22 5.44 13.57
CA ARG A 103 -14.41 6.25 13.28
C ARG A 103 -14.90 6.13 11.84
N SER A 104 -14.03 5.87 10.87
CA SER A 104 -14.42 5.71 9.46
C SER A 104 -15.25 4.45 9.19
N GLY A 105 -15.11 3.40 10.01
CA GLY A 105 -15.89 2.15 9.91
C GLY A 105 -15.58 1.24 8.71
N SER A 106 -14.92 1.72 7.65
CA SER A 106 -14.65 0.91 6.43
C SER A 106 -13.17 0.68 6.13
N ALA A 107 -12.31 1.70 6.19
CA ALA A 107 -10.91 1.58 5.80
C ALA A 107 -10.04 0.84 6.82
N GLY A 108 -8.94 0.23 6.35
CA GLY A 108 -7.89 -0.35 7.20
C GLY A 108 -6.62 0.48 7.23
N LEU A 109 -5.59 -0.04 7.89
CA LEU A 109 -4.23 0.53 7.86
C LEU A 109 -3.24 -0.38 7.15
N LEU A 110 -2.24 0.21 6.52
CA LEU A 110 -0.98 -0.44 6.14
C LEU A 110 0.15 0.28 6.91
N VAL A 111 0.59 -0.30 8.02
CA VAL A 111 1.51 0.38 8.96
C VAL A 111 2.95 -0.06 8.70
N GLU A 112 3.79 0.82 8.17
CA GLU A 112 5.23 0.59 8.03
C GLU A 112 5.97 0.87 9.34
N PHE A 113 6.62 -0.15 9.90
CA PHE A 113 7.54 -0.02 11.03
C PHE A 113 8.93 0.34 10.50
N LYS A 114 9.39 1.56 10.78
CA LYS A 114 10.69 2.05 10.28
C LYS A 114 11.83 1.53 11.14
N GLY A 115 12.82 0.92 10.49
CA GLY A 115 14.02 0.38 11.14
C GLY A 115 13.75 -0.86 12.00
N ALA A 116 14.67 -1.16 12.90
CA ALA A 116 14.59 -2.32 13.78
C ALA A 116 13.77 -2.00 15.05
N TRP A 117 12.77 -2.83 15.33
CA TRP A 117 11.93 -2.73 16.51
C TRP A 117 12.14 -3.94 17.43
N THR A 118 12.17 -3.69 18.74
CA THR A 118 12.14 -4.79 19.71
C THR A 118 10.74 -5.42 19.72
N PRO A 119 10.61 -6.71 20.12
CA PRO A 119 9.31 -7.33 20.31
C PRO A 119 8.40 -6.54 21.27
N ALA A 120 8.96 -5.93 22.32
CA ALA A 120 8.19 -5.16 23.30
C ALA A 120 7.59 -3.88 22.67
N ASP A 121 8.39 -3.12 21.92
CA ASP A 121 7.93 -1.90 21.27
C ASP A 121 6.90 -2.19 20.18
N ALA A 122 7.16 -3.24 19.39
CA ALA A 122 6.25 -3.70 18.34
C ALA A 122 4.90 -4.12 18.94
N ALA A 123 4.90 -4.83 20.08
CA ALA A 123 3.68 -5.19 20.79
C ALA A 123 2.90 -3.97 21.27
N GLY A 124 3.61 -2.95 21.78
CA GLY A 124 3.01 -1.67 22.21
C GLY A 124 2.30 -0.94 21.07
N ALA A 125 2.93 -0.84 19.90
CA ALA A 125 2.32 -0.24 18.71
C ALA A 125 1.06 -0.99 18.27
N VAL A 126 1.14 -2.32 18.15
CA VAL A 126 0.01 -3.15 17.69
C VAL A 126 -1.16 -3.18 18.70
N ALA A 127 -0.90 -2.99 19.99
CA ALA A 127 -1.96 -2.95 21.01
C ALA A 127 -3.02 -1.85 20.71
N SER A 128 -2.61 -0.73 20.11
CA SER A 128 -3.54 0.33 19.71
C SER A 128 -4.52 -0.14 18.63
N LEU A 129 -4.05 -0.88 17.61
CA LEU A 129 -4.87 -1.43 16.54
C LEU A 129 -5.90 -2.44 17.07
N ARG A 130 -5.50 -3.28 18.04
CA ARG A 130 -6.39 -4.26 18.67
C ARG A 130 -7.47 -3.59 19.51
N THR A 131 -7.05 -2.64 20.36
CA THR A 131 -7.95 -1.92 21.28
C THR A 131 -9.03 -1.16 20.53
N ALA A 132 -8.68 -0.55 19.39
CA ALA A 132 -9.62 0.16 18.53
C ALA A 132 -10.43 -0.75 17.59
N GLY A 133 -10.21 -2.07 17.61
CA GLY A 133 -10.93 -3.03 16.77
C GLY A 133 -10.60 -2.94 15.28
N VAL A 134 -9.45 -2.36 14.90
CA VAL A 134 -9.06 -2.20 13.49
C VAL A 134 -8.05 -3.24 13.02
N ALA A 135 -7.46 -4.02 13.94
CA ALA A 135 -6.44 -5.03 13.65
C ALA A 135 -6.80 -5.98 12.49
N ALA A 136 -8.03 -6.51 12.44
CA ALA A 136 -8.44 -7.46 11.40
C ALA A 136 -8.41 -6.86 9.97
N ARG A 137 -8.70 -5.56 9.84
CA ARG A 137 -8.67 -4.85 8.55
C ARG A 137 -7.34 -4.15 8.27
N SER A 138 -6.37 -4.24 9.17
CA SER A 138 -5.03 -3.68 8.99
C SER A 138 -3.97 -4.71 8.61
N VAL A 139 -2.87 -4.23 8.05
CA VAL A 139 -1.65 -4.96 7.75
C VAL A 139 -0.47 -4.18 8.33
N VAL A 140 0.47 -4.85 8.97
CA VAL A 140 1.75 -4.25 9.41
C VAL A 140 2.86 -4.69 8.46
N GLN A 141 3.81 -3.81 8.17
CA GLN A 141 4.89 -4.08 7.23
C GLN A 141 6.21 -3.45 7.67
N SER A 142 7.32 -3.93 7.13
CA SER A 142 8.63 -3.29 7.28
C SER A 142 9.57 -3.78 6.17
N PHE A 143 10.61 -3.00 5.90
CA PHE A 143 11.79 -3.49 5.17
C PHE A 143 12.69 -4.36 6.06
N ASP A 144 12.65 -4.14 7.38
CA ASP A 144 13.47 -4.88 8.34
C ASP A 144 12.83 -6.25 8.65
N ARG A 145 13.47 -7.33 8.17
CA ARG A 145 12.99 -8.70 8.38
C ARG A 145 12.93 -9.06 9.87
N GLY A 146 13.83 -8.51 10.68
CA GLY A 146 13.84 -8.70 12.14
C GLY A 146 12.55 -8.18 12.78
N THR A 147 12.11 -7.01 12.37
CA THR A 147 10.86 -6.37 12.81
C THR A 147 9.63 -7.15 12.33
N VAL A 148 9.61 -7.64 11.08
CA VAL A 148 8.52 -8.52 10.61
C VAL A 148 8.47 -9.81 11.43
N ALA A 149 9.62 -10.41 11.78
CA ALA A 149 9.69 -11.58 12.65
C ALA A 149 9.22 -11.27 14.07
N ALA A 150 9.60 -10.12 14.64
CA ALA A 150 9.10 -9.68 15.94
C ALA A 150 7.57 -9.52 15.93
N LEU A 151 7.01 -8.91 14.87
CA LEU A 151 5.57 -8.76 14.68
C LEU A 151 4.84 -10.10 14.51
N ARG A 152 5.47 -11.09 13.84
CA ARG A 152 4.94 -12.47 13.78
C ARG A 152 4.79 -13.06 15.18
N ASP A 153 5.76 -12.84 16.06
CA ASP A 153 5.79 -13.44 17.40
C ASP A 153 4.84 -12.75 18.38
N VAL A 154 4.78 -11.41 18.37
CA VAL A 154 3.96 -10.64 19.34
C VAL A 154 2.57 -10.30 18.83
N ALA A 155 2.35 -10.41 17.52
CA ALA A 155 1.08 -10.11 16.88
C ALA A 155 0.68 -11.11 15.79
N PRO A 156 0.58 -12.42 16.12
CA PRO A 156 0.23 -13.45 15.15
C PRO A 156 -1.14 -13.21 14.49
N ASP A 157 -2.07 -12.58 15.21
CA ASP A 157 -3.44 -12.23 14.79
C ASP A 157 -3.53 -11.07 13.78
N VAL A 158 -2.47 -10.25 13.65
CA VAL A 158 -2.45 -9.11 12.72
C VAL A 158 -1.76 -9.53 11.43
N ARG A 159 -2.36 -9.21 10.28
CA ARG A 159 -1.76 -9.53 8.97
C ARG A 159 -0.43 -8.78 8.81
N ARG A 160 0.57 -9.44 8.23
CA ARG A 160 1.91 -8.90 8.03
C ARG A 160 2.28 -8.88 6.55
N ALA A 161 3.07 -7.91 6.13
CA ALA A 161 3.69 -7.86 4.81
C ALA A 161 5.19 -7.59 4.91
N LEU A 162 5.94 -7.94 3.87
CA LEU A 162 7.35 -7.60 3.73
C LEU A 162 7.51 -6.55 2.64
N LEU A 163 8.18 -5.44 2.94
CA LEU A 163 8.60 -4.46 1.94
C LEU A 163 9.94 -4.88 1.35
N VAL A 164 10.06 -4.76 0.03
CA VAL A 164 11.30 -5.03 -0.70
C VAL A 164 11.51 -3.96 -1.76
N LEU A 165 12.76 -3.65 -2.10
CA LEU A 165 13.04 -2.79 -3.25
C LEU A 165 12.82 -3.54 -4.56
N HIS A 166 13.40 -4.73 -4.66
CA HIS A 166 13.17 -5.63 -5.79
C HIS A 166 12.78 -7.01 -5.27
N PRO A 167 12.06 -7.82 -6.07
CA PRO A 167 11.56 -9.14 -5.65
C PRO A 167 12.63 -10.24 -5.70
N GLY A 168 13.91 -9.87 -5.77
CA GLY A 168 15.06 -10.78 -5.75
C GLY A 168 15.58 -11.01 -4.33
N PRO A 169 16.68 -11.78 -4.15
CA PRO A 169 17.33 -11.91 -2.85
C PRO A 169 17.80 -10.52 -2.42
N VAL A 170 17.27 -10.03 -1.30
CA VAL A 170 17.77 -8.83 -0.62
C VAL A 170 18.40 -9.35 0.67
N GLU A 171 19.73 -9.33 0.74
CA GLU A 171 20.38 -9.58 2.02
C GLU A 171 20.10 -8.38 2.96
N PRO A 172 19.91 -8.61 4.28
CA PRO A 172 19.47 -7.56 5.22
C PRO A 172 20.30 -6.27 5.21
N ASP A 173 21.59 -6.37 4.88
CA ASP A 173 22.55 -5.27 4.92
C ASP A 173 22.62 -4.45 3.61
N GLU A 174 21.79 -4.76 2.62
CA GLU A 174 21.93 -4.24 1.25
C GLU A 174 20.89 -3.19 0.84
N LEU A 175 20.02 -2.73 1.74
CA LEU A 175 18.98 -1.75 1.37
C LEU A 175 19.58 -0.43 0.85
N GLU A 176 20.57 0.13 1.56
CA GLU A 176 21.31 1.32 1.11
C GLU A 176 22.12 1.06 -0.17
N GLN A 177 22.70 -0.14 -0.30
CA GLN A 177 23.45 -0.52 -1.49
C GLN A 177 22.54 -0.64 -2.71
N SER A 178 21.35 -1.20 -2.53
CA SER A 178 20.32 -1.30 -3.55
C SER A 178 19.85 0.08 -4.01
N PHE A 179 19.69 1.05 -3.11
CA PHE A 179 19.43 2.44 -3.49
C PHE A 179 20.58 3.07 -4.30
N ARG A 180 21.84 2.74 -3.99
CA ARG A 180 23.00 3.18 -4.78
C ARG A 180 23.02 2.52 -6.17
N ASP A 181 22.72 1.23 -6.26
CA ASP A 181 22.73 0.48 -7.51
C ASP A 181 21.61 0.95 -8.46
N LEU A 182 20.45 1.32 -7.91
CA LEU A 182 19.36 1.98 -8.63
C LEU A 182 19.77 3.31 -9.27
N ALA A 183 20.69 4.05 -8.67
CA ALA A 183 21.19 5.31 -9.23
C ALA A 183 22.15 5.09 -10.41
N GLY A 184 22.71 3.88 -10.56
CA GLY A 184 23.66 3.52 -11.62
C GLY A 184 23.01 2.86 -12.83
N ASP A 185 22.60 1.60 -12.68
CA ASP A 185 21.90 0.82 -13.72
C ASP A 185 20.58 0.27 -13.17
N PRO A 186 19.52 1.09 -13.16
CA PRO A 186 18.25 0.72 -12.57
C PRO A 186 17.59 -0.47 -13.27
N PHE A 187 17.82 -0.68 -14.58
CA PHE A 187 17.15 -1.76 -15.29
C PHE A 187 17.69 -3.13 -14.85
N THR A 188 19.01 -3.27 -14.75
CA THR A 188 19.64 -4.50 -14.27
C THR A 188 19.37 -4.72 -12.78
N ALA A 189 19.51 -3.67 -11.96
CA ALA A 189 19.28 -3.75 -10.51
C ALA A 189 17.84 -4.15 -10.13
N LEU A 190 16.87 -3.88 -11.00
CA LEU A 190 15.45 -4.18 -10.79
C LEU A 190 14.98 -5.46 -11.48
N SER A 191 15.81 -6.05 -12.34
CA SER A 191 15.46 -7.27 -13.05
C SER A 191 15.53 -8.48 -12.11
N THR A 192 14.48 -9.28 -12.09
CA THR A 192 14.38 -10.50 -11.27
C THR A 192 14.28 -11.70 -12.19
N PRO A 193 15.17 -12.69 -12.08
CA PRO A 193 15.06 -13.92 -12.87
C PRO A 193 13.79 -14.70 -12.52
N THR A 194 13.19 -15.33 -13.53
CA THR A 194 12.03 -16.21 -13.36
C THR A 194 12.31 -17.31 -12.34
N GLY A 195 11.36 -17.53 -11.43
CA GLY A 195 11.38 -18.51 -10.36
C GLY A 195 11.90 -17.97 -9.03
N VAL A 196 12.76 -16.94 -9.07
CA VAL A 196 13.39 -16.39 -7.87
C VAL A 196 12.37 -15.73 -6.96
N ALA A 197 11.46 -14.92 -7.50
CA ALA A 197 10.46 -14.22 -6.69
C ALA A 197 9.52 -15.21 -5.98
N ARG A 198 9.16 -16.31 -6.64
CA ARG A 198 8.36 -17.37 -6.02
C ARG A 198 9.07 -18.00 -4.83
N GLU A 199 10.35 -18.35 -4.99
CA GLU A 199 11.15 -18.98 -3.92
C GLU A 199 11.29 -18.03 -2.73
N GLN A 200 11.64 -16.76 -2.98
CA GLN A 200 11.79 -15.75 -1.94
C GLN A 200 10.47 -15.47 -1.21
N ALA A 201 9.35 -15.40 -1.95
CA ALA A 201 8.02 -15.26 -1.34
C ALA A 201 7.65 -16.48 -0.49
N ALA A 202 7.86 -17.70 -0.97
CA ALA A 202 7.59 -18.92 -0.22
C ALA A 202 8.44 -18.97 1.08
N ARG A 203 9.70 -18.55 1.01
CA ARG A 203 10.56 -18.40 2.18
C ARG A 203 10.04 -17.35 3.15
N ALA A 204 9.65 -16.17 2.66
CA ALA A 204 9.07 -15.12 3.50
C ALA A 204 7.76 -15.59 4.18
N VAL A 205 6.91 -16.35 3.50
CA VAL A 205 5.70 -16.94 4.11
C VAL A 205 6.09 -17.92 5.23
N ALA A 206 7.01 -18.84 4.95
CA ALA A 206 7.41 -19.86 5.91
C ALA A 206 8.11 -19.27 7.15
N GLU A 207 8.99 -18.28 6.94
CA GLU A 207 9.76 -17.67 8.02
C GLU A 207 8.96 -16.59 8.76
N LEU A 208 8.23 -15.73 8.05
CA LEU A 208 7.67 -14.49 8.60
C LEU A 208 6.14 -14.49 8.70
N GLY A 209 5.46 -15.49 8.10
CA GLY A 209 4.00 -15.57 8.10
C GLY A 209 3.35 -14.34 7.46
N VAL A 210 3.95 -13.82 6.37
CA VAL A 210 3.44 -12.68 5.61
C VAL A 210 2.30 -13.09 4.69
N VAL A 211 1.36 -12.17 4.47
CA VAL A 211 0.25 -12.32 3.51
C VAL A 211 0.48 -11.53 2.22
N ALA A 212 1.48 -10.65 2.21
CA ALA A 212 1.84 -9.85 1.04
C ALA A 212 3.35 -9.59 1.00
N VAL A 213 3.88 -9.42 -0.22
CA VAL A 213 5.21 -8.88 -0.48
C VAL A 213 5.08 -7.67 -1.40
N ASN A 214 5.57 -6.54 -0.94
CA ASN A 214 5.32 -5.23 -1.51
C ASN A 214 6.63 -4.70 -2.12
N PRO A 215 6.78 -4.74 -3.45
CA PRO A 215 7.99 -4.30 -4.13
C PRO A 215 7.93 -2.83 -4.57
N TYR A 216 9.09 -2.22 -4.83
CA TYR A 216 9.12 -0.96 -5.57
C TYR A 216 8.53 -1.18 -6.97
N ALA A 217 7.67 -0.26 -7.41
CA ALA A 217 6.89 -0.43 -8.63
C ALA A 217 7.76 -0.60 -9.89
N ALA A 218 8.91 0.07 -9.95
CA ALA A 218 9.83 -0.07 -11.07
C ALA A 218 10.37 -1.50 -11.20
N ALA A 219 10.50 -2.25 -10.10
CA ALA A 219 10.88 -3.66 -10.12
C ALA A 219 9.84 -4.52 -10.82
N LEU A 220 8.56 -4.24 -10.61
CA LEU A 220 7.47 -4.95 -11.29
C LEU A 220 7.36 -4.57 -12.76
N VAL A 221 7.66 -3.33 -13.13
CA VAL A 221 7.71 -2.92 -14.55
C VAL A 221 8.84 -3.67 -15.27
N ALA A 222 10.01 -3.81 -14.64
CA ALA A 222 11.13 -4.59 -15.19
C ALA A 222 10.82 -6.09 -15.23
N SER A 223 10.09 -6.61 -14.23
CA SER A 223 9.87 -8.05 -14.02
C SER A 223 8.40 -8.38 -13.75
N PRO A 224 7.49 -8.19 -14.72
CA PRO A 224 6.05 -8.31 -14.48
C PRO A 224 5.57 -9.73 -14.13
N HIS A 225 6.36 -10.75 -14.47
CA HIS A 225 6.08 -12.15 -14.12
C HIS A 225 6.07 -12.40 -12.60
N VAL A 226 6.74 -11.53 -11.83
CA VAL A 226 6.81 -11.59 -10.36
C VAL A 226 5.44 -11.63 -9.72
N VAL A 227 4.44 -10.91 -10.25
CA VAL A 227 3.09 -10.89 -9.67
C VAL A 227 2.48 -12.29 -9.68
N ALA A 228 2.61 -13.02 -10.78
CA ALA A 228 2.13 -14.40 -10.88
C ALA A 228 2.90 -15.35 -9.96
N GLU A 229 4.20 -15.11 -9.75
CA GLU A 229 5.02 -15.90 -8.84
C GLU A 229 4.68 -15.69 -7.36
N TYR A 230 4.40 -14.45 -6.98
CA TYR A 230 3.87 -14.10 -5.66
C TYR A 230 2.51 -14.76 -5.41
N HIS A 231 1.60 -14.70 -6.39
CA HIS A 231 0.32 -15.43 -6.30
C HIS A 231 0.52 -16.94 -6.19
N ALA A 232 1.47 -17.52 -6.93
CA ALA A 232 1.81 -18.94 -6.84
C ALA A 232 2.47 -19.35 -5.50
N ALA A 233 3.00 -18.39 -4.74
CA ALA A 233 3.47 -18.56 -3.37
C ALA A 233 2.39 -18.24 -2.32
N GLY A 234 1.20 -17.81 -2.74
CA GLY A 234 0.07 -17.52 -1.86
C GLY A 234 0.11 -16.15 -1.18
N VAL A 235 0.89 -15.20 -1.71
CA VAL A 235 0.97 -13.83 -1.19
C VAL A 235 0.40 -12.81 -2.17
N ALA A 236 -0.21 -11.76 -1.63
CA ALA A 236 -0.63 -10.59 -2.39
C ALA A 236 0.55 -9.66 -2.70
N THR A 237 0.35 -8.67 -3.58
CA THR A 237 1.36 -7.65 -3.86
C THR A 237 0.79 -6.24 -3.97
N TYR A 238 1.38 -5.32 -3.22
CA TYR A 238 1.04 -3.89 -3.21
C TYR A 238 2.27 -3.06 -3.62
N PRO A 239 2.52 -2.81 -4.92
CA PRO A 239 3.62 -1.96 -5.35
C PRO A 239 3.50 -0.51 -4.86
N TYR A 240 4.64 0.09 -4.52
CA TYR A 240 4.79 1.49 -4.12
C TYR A 240 5.88 2.21 -4.94
N THR A 241 5.89 3.53 -5.06
CA THR A 241 4.73 4.44 -4.99
C THR A 241 4.35 4.80 -6.42
N VAL A 242 3.07 4.68 -6.78
CA VAL A 242 2.62 4.75 -8.18
C VAL A 242 1.58 5.84 -8.34
N ASP A 243 1.93 6.92 -9.04
CA ASP A 243 1.04 8.09 -9.24
C ASP A 243 0.66 8.32 -10.70
N GLU A 244 1.22 7.52 -11.61
CA GLU A 244 1.04 7.68 -13.05
C GLU A 244 0.00 6.71 -13.62
N PRO A 245 -1.07 7.20 -14.29
CA PRO A 245 -2.11 6.34 -14.85
C PRO A 245 -1.63 5.28 -15.85
N ARG A 246 -0.52 5.56 -16.56
CA ARG A 246 0.09 4.59 -17.47
C ARG A 246 0.66 3.39 -16.71
N LEU A 247 1.27 3.63 -15.54
CA LEU A 247 1.79 2.56 -14.68
C LEU A 247 0.64 1.81 -14.02
N TRP A 248 -0.42 2.49 -13.56
CA TRP A 248 -1.61 1.80 -13.05
C TRP A 248 -2.23 0.87 -14.10
N ALA A 249 -2.34 1.33 -15.35
CA ALA A 249 -2.86 0.51 -16.43
C ALA A 249 -2.03 -0.76 -16.65
N ASP A 250 -0.71 -0.66 -16.48
CA ASP A 250 0.22 -1.77 -16.63
C ASP A 250 0.14 -2.77 -15.46
N LEU A 251 0.20 -2.28 -14.22
CA LEU A 251 0.06 -3.10 -13.01
C LEU A 251 -1.27 -3.86 -12.99
N LEU A 252 -2.35 -3.25 -13.46
CA LEU A 252 -3.65 -3.91 -13.61
C LEU A 252 -3.62 -5.09 -14.59
N ARG A 253 -2.84 -5.02 -15.69
CA ARG A 253 -2.69 -6.17 -16.62
C ARG A 253 -2.02 -7.35 -15.93
N HIS A 254 -1.11 -7.06 -15.01
CA HIS A 254 -0.40 -8.06 -14.22
C HIS A 254 -1.16 -8.49 -12.96
N ARG A 255 -2.33 -7.90 -12.70
CA ARG A 255 -3.26 -8.28 -11.61
C ARG A 255 -2.68 -8.08 -10.22
N VAL A 256 -1.99 -6.95 -9.98
CA VAL A 256 -1.63 -6.59 -8.60
C VAL A 256 -2.87 -6.48 -7.70
N ASP A 257 -2.69 -6.74 -6.41
CA ASP A 257 -3.78 -6.83 -5.43
C ASP A 257 -4.12 -5.47 -4.79
N GLY A 258 -3.18 -4.53 -4.86
CA GLY A 258 -3.32 -3.17 -4.35
C GLY A 258 -2.29 -2.25 -4.98
N ILE A 259 -2.50 -0.94 -4.90
CA ILE A 259 -1.57 0.07 -5.41
C ILE A 259 -1.40 1.13 -4.32
N ILE A 260 -0.15 1.33 -3.90
CA ILE A 260 0.25 2.38 -2.96
C ILE A 260 0.52 3.66 -3.78
N THR A 261 -0.23 4.73 -3.52
CA THR A 261 -0.20 5.98 -4.29
C THR A 261 -0.31 7.20 -3.39
N ASN A 262 0.36 8.30 -3.78
CA ASN A 262 0.20 9.60 -3.16
C ASN A 262 -1.16 10.26 -3.50
N ASP A 263 -1.81 9.81 -4.59
CA ASP A 263 -3.06 10.36 -5.12
C ASP A 263 -4.20 9.31 -5.17
N PRO A 264 -4.71 8.89 -4.00
CA PRO A 264 -5.77 7.87 -3.92
C PRO A 264 -7.05 8.30 -4.63
N GLY A 265 -7.37 9.61 -4.66
CA GLY A 265 -8.56 10.12 -5.35
C GLY A 265 -8.47 9.94 -6.87
N ARG A 266 -7.31 10.26 -7.47
CA ARG A 266 -7.08 10.07 -8.91
C ARG A 266 -7.06 8.58 -9.27
N LEU A 267 -6.46 7.72 -8.44
CA LEU A 267 -6.49 6.28 -8.66
C LEU A 267 -7.93 5.72 -8.56
N ARG A 268 -8.70 6.14 -7.55
CA ARG A 268 -10.11 5.74 -7.38
C ARG A 268 -10.92 6.07 -8.63
N GLY A 269 -10.84 7.32 -9.10
CA GLY A 269 -11.52 7.77 -10.32
C GLY A 269 -11.05 7.04 -11.59
N PHE A 270 -9.75 6.73 -11.69
CA PHE A 270 -9.22 5.93 -12.80
C PHE A 270 -9.82 4.51 -12.84
N LEU A 271 -9.89 3.84 -11.69
CA LEU A 271 -10.46 2.50 -11.56
C LEU A 271 -11.97 2.51 -11.85
N ASP A 272 -12.72 3.48 -11.31
CA ASP A 272 -14.16 3.62 -11.54
C ASP A 272 -14.48 3.83 -13.04
N ALA A 273 -13.71 4.69 -13.72
CA ALA A 273 -13.87 4.94 -15.14
C ALA A 273 -13.65 3.67 -15.99
N ARG A 274 -12.76 2.77 -15.55
CA ARG A 274 -12.51 1.49 -16.23
C ARG A 274 -13.60 0.47 -15.99
N GLU A 275 -14.15 0.40 -14.78
CA GLU A 275 -15.27 -0.48 -14.46
C GLU A 275 -16.52 -0.09 -15.25
N VAL A 276 -16.82 1.20 -15.37
CA VAL A 276 -17.93 1.70 -16.20
C VAL A 276 -17.75 1.27 -17.66
N ARG A 277 -16.54 1.44 -18.24
CA ARG A 277 -16.26 1.03 -19.62
C ARG A 277 -16.42 -0.48 -19.81
N ALA A 278 -15.86 -1.29 -18.93
CA ALA A 278 -15.98 -2.75 -19.01
C ALA A 278 -17.45 -3.22 -18.95
N THR A 279 -18.27 -2.55 -18.13
CA THR A 279 -19.71 -2.87 -18.02
C THR A 279 -20.47 -2.47 -19.29
N GLN A 280 -20.12 -1.32 -19.89
CA GLN A 280 -20.71 -0.87 -21.16
C GLN A 280 -20.34 -1.77 -22.33
N ASP A 281 -19.07 -2.18 -22.41
CA ASP A 281 -18.57 -3.07 -23.47
C ASP A 281 -19.23 -4.45 -23.37
N GLY A 282 -19.30 -5.05 -22.17
CA GLY A 282 -20.00 -6.33 -21.97
C GLY A 282 -21.50 -6.26 -22.29
N ALA A 283 -22.17 -5.18 -21.90
CA ALA A 283 -23.58 -4.98 -22.25
C ALA A 283 -23.80 -4.81 -23.77
N LEU A 284 -22.81 -4.29 -24.50
CA LEU A 284 -22.86 -4.19 -25.96
C LEU A 284 -22.66 -5.57 -26.61
N GLU A 285 -21.69 -6.36 -26.13
CA GLU A 285 -21.46 -7.74 -26.59
C GLU A 285 -22.70 -8.62 -26.38
N ASP A 286 -23.31 -8.59 -25.19
CA ASP A 286 -24.54 -9.32 -24.88
C ASP A 286 -25.69 -8.96 -25.84
N ARG A 287 -25.84 -7.66 -26.15
CA ARG A 287 -26.84 -7.19 -27.12
C ARG A 287 -26.56 -7.67 -28.54
N GLN A 288 -25.29 -7.72 -28.95
CA GLN A 288 -24.90 -8.26 -30.25
C GLN A 288 -25.20 -9.75 -30.34
N GLU A 289 -24.88 -10.54 -29.31
CA GLU A 289 -25.20 -11.96 -29.26
C GLU A 289 -26.72 -12.23 -29.30
N LEU A 290 -27.50 -11.49 -28.51
CA LEU A 290 -28.97 -11.57 -28.53
C LEU A 290 -29.55 -11.23 -29.91
N THR A 291 -29.00 -10.20 -30.58
CA THR A 291 -29.41 -9.81 -31.93
C THR A 291 -29.09 -10.92 -32.95
N LEU A 292 -27.91 -11.53 -32.86
CA LEU A 292 -27.51 -12.66 -33.71
C LEU A 292 -28.37 -13.90 -33.45
N ALA A 293 -28.71 -14.19 -32.18
CA ALA A 293 -29.60 -15.29 -31.81
C ALA A 293 -31.03 -15.08 -32.35
N ALA A 294 -31.61 -13.89 -32.17
CA ALA A 294 -32.92 -13.54 -32.69
C ALA A 294 -32.97 -13.62 -34.23
N THR A 295 -31.92 -13.16 -34.91
CA THR A 295 -31.81 -13.25 -36.37
C THR A 295 -31.77 -14.72 -36.84
N ARG A 296 -30.99 -15.58 -36.17
CA ARG A 296 -30.95 -17.02 -36.45
C ARG A 296 -32.32 -17.69 -36.28
N GLN A 297 -33.07 -17.33 -35.24
CA GLN A 297 -34.43 -17.83 -35.02
C GLN A 297 -35.40 -17.34 -36.11
N GLY A 298 -35.33 -16.07 -36.50
CA GLY A 298 -36.14 -15.53 -37.60
C GLY A 298 -35.86 -16.21 -38.94
N HIS A 299 -34.60 -16.47 -39.26
CA HIS A 299 -34.20 -17.21 -40.46
C HIS A 299 -34.61 -18.69 -40.44
N ALA A 300 -34.75 -19.30 -39.26
CA ALA A 300 -35.28 -20.65 -39.12
C ALA A 300 -36.81 -20.67 -39.31
N ALA A 301 -37.52 -19.67 -38.78
CA ALA A 301 -38.97 -19.53 -38.94
C ALA A 301 -39.38 -19.23 -40.40
N ALA A 302 -38.58 -18.44 -41.13
CA ALA A 302 -38.82 -18.14 -42.55
C ALA A 302 -38.64 -19.36 -43.49
N ARG A 303 -37.96 -20.43 -43.04
CA ARG A 303 -37.84 -21.69 -43.81
C ARG A 303 -38.98 -22.67 -43.56
N LEU A 304 -39.85 -22.39 -42.58
CA LEU A 304 -40.96 -23.25 -42.18
C LEU A 304 -42.32 -22.73 -42.69
N THR A 305 -42.35 -21.59 -43.38
CA THR A 305 -43.55 -21.05 -44.03
C THR A 305 -43.66 -21.64 -45.45
N PRO A 306 -44.69 -22.43 -45.78
CA PRO A 306 -44.88 -22.92 -47.14
C PRO A 306 -45.33 -21.80 -48.07
N ALA A 307 -44.85 -21.84 -49.32
CA ALA A 307 -45.27 -20.98 -50.42
C ALA A 307 -46.74 -21.20 -50.82
#